data_AF-A0A2D6EX13-F1
#
_entry.id   AF-A0A2D6EX13-F1
#
_cell.length_a   1.000
_cell.length_b   1.000
_cell.length_c   1.000
_cell.angle_alpha   90.00
_cell.angle_beta   90.00
_cell.angle_gamma   90.00
#
_symmetry.space_group_name_H-M   'P 1'
#
loop_
_entity.id
_entity.type
_entity.pdbx_description
1 polymer ?
#
loop_
_entity_poly.entity_id
_entity_poly.type
_entity_poly.pdbx_seq_one_letter_code
_entity_poly.pdbx_strand_id
1 'polypeptide(L)'
;MKHVIWGIDPGTTVGYAVLDIQGKPLYQGQTKHLDVDGLVAKLRAYGKPLLIGTDKAKVPGFIQQIAAKTGAKVVRPSEDLSLTKKRSMVGAKSHATDALAAAMVAYNNMGPLLRRIIRFAQDQHVQDRLGAMLELVIKRGVSRTAALETVQDREIVAPVIHRAPTKQDYVKLLGKLAKEKQEKTRLAYDLEEAVKELREAQRKTKPAQRVIMKQPASQKLRKEVTKLRQKNALLAKLAQQNKLVVPIIKNLSTHEVQKVVDKDIIMVEEPSQHSEQGLSLVQDKLVIVQRPWKKSNLTMVHGKKIRMQVIDNLAFVDKNSLRKALEGNTLLERIITEYRESRA
;
A
#
# COMPACT_ATOMS: atom_id res chain seq x y z
N MET A 1 -20.50 -26.61 -14.13
CA MET A 1 -19.08 -26.49 -13.70
C MET A 1 -19.04 -26.21 -12.21
N LYS A 2 -18.10 -26.81 -11.47
CA LYS A 2 -17.94 -26.59 -10.03
C LYS A 2 -17.35 -25.19 -9.77
N HIS A 3 -17.71 -24.58 -8.64
CA HIS A 3 -17.13 -23.32 -8.18
C HIS A 3 -15.81 -23.55 -7.46
N VAL A 4 -14.89 -22.60 -7.61
CA VAL A 4 -13.55 -22.65 -7.02
C VAL A 4 -13.14 -21.28 -6.48
N ILE A 5 -12.10 -21.29 -5.64
CA ILE A 5 -11.44 -20.10 -5.11
C ILE A 5 -10.07 -20.02 -5.79
N TRP A 6 -9.76 -18.88 -6.40
CA TRP A 6 -8.43 -18.65 -6.96
C TRP A 6 -7.60 -17.81 -5.99
N GLY A 7 -6.32 -18.12 -5.83
CA GLY A 7 -5.34 -17.22 -5.25
C GLY A 7 -4.36 -16.80 -6.32
N ILE A 8 -4.08 -15.49 -6.40
CA ILE A 8 -3.21 -14.93 -7.45
C ILE A 8 -2.21 -13.99 -6.79
N ASP A 9 -0.93 -14.23 -7.07
CA ASP A 9 0.19 -13.38 -6.65
C ASP A 9 0.84 -12.75 -7.89
N PRO A 10 0.50 -11.48 -8.21
CA PRO A 10 1.02 -10.81 -9.39
C PRO A 10 2.46 -10.30 -9.17
N GLY A 11 3.34 -10.56 -10.15
CA GLY A 11 4.72 -10.11 -10.19
C GLY A 11 5.37 -10.40 -11.54
N THR A 12 6.71 -10.37 -11.63
CA THR A 12 7.44 -10.78 -12.85
C THR A 12 7.15 -12.23 -13.22
N THR A 13 6.89 -13.06 -12.21
CA THR A 13 6.30 -14.39 -12.35
C THR A 13 4.98 -14.36 -11.60
N VAL A 14 3.88 -14.72 -12.27
CA VAL A 14 2.56 -14.78 -11.64
C VAL A 14 2.40 -16.14 -10.99
N GLY A 15 2.28 -16.16 -9.66
CA GLY A 15 1.87 -17.34 -8.91
C GLY A 15 0.35 -17.48 -8.93
N TYR A 16 -0.15 -18.70 -9.04
CA TYR A 16 -1.58 -18.97 -8.94
C TYR A 16 -1.86 -20.29 -8.20
N ALA A 17 -2.99 -20.33 -7.51
CA ALA A 17 -3.50 -21.51 -6.83
C ALA A 17 -5.02 -21.61 -6.99
N VAL A 18 -5.55 -22.82 -6.95
CA VAL A 18 -6.98 -23.13 -7.01
C VAL A 18 -7.34 -23.99 -5.82
N LEU A 19 -8.34 -23.56 -5.04
CA LEU A 19 -8.98 -24.33 -4.00
C LEU A 19 -10.42 -24.66 -4.42
N ASP A 20 -10.97 -25.76 -3.92
CA ASP A 20 -12.42 -25.93 -3.91
C ASP A 20 -13.09 -25.02 -2.88
N ILE A 21 -14.43 -25.01 -2.85
CA ILE A 21 -15.22 -24.21 -1.90
C ILE A 21 -15.15 -24.73 -0.45
N GLN A 22 -14.52 -25.89 -0.22
CA GLN A 22 -14.24 -26.46 1.10
C GLN A 22 -12.82 -26.14 1.58
N GLY A 23 -12.03 -25.43 0.77
CA GLY A 23 -10.67 -25.02 1.09
C GLY A 23 -9.60 -26.05 0.75
N LYS A 24 -9.93 -27.14 0.05
CA LYS A 24 -8.95 -28.14 -0.37
C LYS A 24 -8.18 -27.65 -1.60
N PRO A 25 -6.83 -27.72 -1.62
CA PRO A 25 -6.05 -27.40 -2.81
C PRO A 25 -6.33 -28.37 -3.96
N LEU A 26 -6.66 -27.81 -5.12
CA LEU A 26 -6.87 -28.54 -6.38
C LEU A 26 -5.66 -28.42 -7.30
N TYR A 27 -5.06 -27.23 -7.37
CA TYR A 27 -3.95 -26.97 -8.27
C TYR A 27 -3.11 -25.78 -7.80
N GLN A 28 -1.82 -25.79 -8.10
CA GLN A 28 -0.91 -24.68 -7.87
C GLN A 28 0.13 -24.61 -8.98
N GLY A 29 0.60 -23.40 -9.29
CA GLY A 29 1.64 -23.21 -10.28
C GLY A 29 2.11 -21.77 -10.36
N GLN A 30 3.04 -21.56 -11.29
CA GLN A 30 3.58 -20.25 -11.59
C GLN A 30 3.82 -20.14 -13.09
N THR A 31 3.79 -18.92 -13.60
CA THR A 31 4.04 -18.66 -15.02
C THR A 31 4.73 -17.33 -15.24
N LYS A 32 5.65 -17.31 -16.19
CA LYS A 32 6.22 -16.09 -16.76
C LYS A 32 5.42 -15.78 -18.03
N HIS A 33 5.14 -14.51 -18.29
CA HIS A 33 4.58 -14.03 -19.58
C HIS A 33 3.14 -14.45 -19.95
N LEU A 34 2.27 -14.79 -19.00
CA LEU A 34 0.83 -14.96 -19.29
C LEU A 34 0.08 -13.63 -19.11
N ASP A 35 -0.71 -13.27 -20.10
CA ASP A 35 -1.70 -12.21 -20.00
C ASP A 35 -2.92 -12.67 -19.17
N VAL A 36 -3.81 -11.73 -18.85
CA VAL A 36 -5.04 -12.00 -18.09
C VAL A 36 -5.88 -13.11 -18.74
N ASP A 37 -5.91 -13.14 -20.06
CA ASP A 37 -6.77 -14.00 -20.84
C ASP A 37 -6.32 -15.46 -20.79
N GLY A 38 -5.03 -15.70 -21.00
CA GLY A 38 -4.46 -17.04 -20.90
C GLY A 38 -4.51 -17.59 -19.47
N LEU A 39 -4.32 -16.74 -18.45
CA LEU A 39 -4.47 -17.18 -17.05
C LEU A 39 -5.91 -17.59 -16.74
N VAL A 40 -6.90 -16.79 -17.14
CA VAL A 40 -8.32 -17.12 -16.95
C VAL A 40 -8.70 -18.40 -17.67
N ALA A 41 -8.26 -18.59 -18.92
CA ALA A 41 -8.52 -19.82 -19.68
C ALA A 41 -7.93 -21.05 -18.97
N LYS A 42 -6.68 -20.96 -18.51
CA LYS A 42 -5.99 -22.04 -17.81
C LYS A 42 -6.69 -22.42 -16.50
N LEU A 43 -7.05 -21.43 -15.68
CA LEU A 43 -7.65 -21.70 -14.37
C LEU A 43 -9.12 -22.15 -14.47
N ARG A 44 -9.83 -21.77 -15.55
CA ARG A 44 -11.21 -22.22 -15.81
C ARG A 44 -11.33 -23.72 -16.00
N ALA A 45 -10.26 -24.40 -16.43
CA ALA A 45 -10.24 -25.86 -16.52
C ALA A 45 -10.50 -26.55 -15.17
N TYR A 46 -10.18 -25.89 -14.05
CA TYR A 46 -10.38 -26.41 -12.69
C TYR A 46 -11.73 -26.00 -12.08
N GLY A 47 -12.43 -25.02 -12.67
CA GLY A 47 -13.75 -24.57 -12.22
C GLY A 47 -14.03 -23.10 -12.46
N LYS A 48 -15.27 -22.68 -12.18
CA LYS A 48 -15.71 -21.28 -12.27
C LYS A 48 -15.30 -20.54 -10.99
N PRO A 49 -14.54 -19.43 -11.06
CA PRO A 49 -14.14 -18.72 -9.86
C PRO A 49 -15.35 -18.03 -9.19
N LEU A 50 -15.49 -18.31 -7.91
CA LEU A 50 -16.42 -17.62 -7.01
C LEU A 50 -15.71 -16.47 -6.30
N LEU A 51 -14.49 -16.74 -5.81
CA LEU A 51 -13.64 -15.82 -5.06
C LEU A 51 -12.25 -15.74 -5.70
N ILE A 52 -11.62 -14.57 -5.61
CA ILE A 52 -10.20 -14.36 -5.94
C ILE A 52 -9.50 -13.75 -4.73
N GLY A 53 -8.53 -14.45 -4.17
CA GLY A 53 -7.67 -14.01 -3.08
C GLY A 53 -6.42 -13.29 -3.57
N THR A 54 -5.98 -12.30 -2.79
CA THR A 54 -4.73 -11.54 -2.98
C THR A 54 -3.98 -11.45 -1.66
N ASP A 55 -2.65 -11.33 -1.73
CA ASP A 55 -1.81 -11.14 -0.54
C ASP A 55 -1.66 -9.66 -0.10
N LYS A 56 -2.09 -8.73 -0.97
CA LYS A 56 -2.04 -7.27 -0.76
C LYS A 56 -3.32 -6.67 -0.19
N ALA A 57 -3.16 -5.71 0.72
CA ALA A 57 -4.26 -4.91 1.25
C ALA A 57 -4.89 -4.04 0.15
N LYS A 58 -4.09 -3.43 -0.73
CA LYS A 58 -4.58 -2.75 -1.93
C LYS A 58 -4.64 -3.74 -3.09
N VAL A 59 -5.83 -3.95 -3.66
CA VAL A 59 -6.03 -4.91 -4.76
C VAL A 59 -5.21 -4.49 -5.99
N PRO A 60 -4.28 -5.32 -6.49
CA PRO A 60 -3.53 -5.06 -7.71
C PRO A 60 -4.43 -4.95 -8.94
N GLY A 61 -4.10 -4.07 -9.89
CA GLY A 61 -4.88 -3.86 -11.11
C GLY A 61 -5.06 -5.13 -11.95
N PHE A 62 -4.06 -6.00 -11.99
CA PHE A 62 -4.14 -7.32 -12.64
C PHE A 62 -5.27 -8.19 -12.06
N ILE A 63 -5.43 -8.20 -10.73
CA ILE A 63 -6.51 -8.94 -10.06
C ILE A 63 -7.87 -8.30 -10.33
N GLN A 64 -7.95 -6.96 -10.38
CA GLN A 64 -9.19 -6.27 -10.73
C GLN A 64 -9.68 -6.63 -12.14
N GLN A 65 -8.78 -6.71 -13.12
CA GLN A 65 -9.11 -7.13 -14.49
C GLN A 65 -9.64 -8.56 -14.54
N ILE A 66 -9.00 -9.49 -13.82
CA ILE A 66 -9.47 -10.89 -13.73
C ILE A 66 -10.84 -10.96 -13.05
N ALA A 67 -11.05 -10.20 -11.97
CA ALA A 67 -12.33 -10.15 -11.27
C ALA A 67 -13.45 -9.60 -12.15
N ALA A 68 -13.19 -8.52 -12.90
CA ALA A 68 -14.15 -7.97 -13.87
C ALA A 68 -14.49 -8.99 -14.97
N LYS A 69 -13.49 -9.71 -15.48
CA LYS A 69 -13.70 -10.70 -16.55
C LYS A 69 -14.44 -11.96 -16.09
N THR A 70 -14.26 -12.35 -14.83
CA THR A 70 -14.83 -13.59 -14.30
C THR A 70 -16.07 -13.38 -13.43
N GLY A 71 -16.33 -12.13 -13.04
CA GLY A 71 -17.35 -11.74 -12.07
C GLY A 71 -17.12 -12.33 -10.68
N ALA A 72 -15.90 -12.77 -10.35
CA ALA A 72 -15.58 -13.32 -9.03
C ALA A 72 -15.36 -12.19 -8.00
N LYS A 73 -15.73 -12.44 -6.75
CA LYS A 73 -15.53 -11.47 -5.67
C LYS A 73 -14.07 -11.49 -5.22
N VAL A 74 -13.43 -10.32 -5.21
CA VAL A 74 -12.07 -10.19 -4.68
C VAL A 74 -12.09 -10.17 -3.16
N VAL A 75 -11.23 -10.97 -2.54
CA VAL A 75 -11.03 -11.01 -1.09
C VAL A 75 -9.59 -10.60 -0.79
N ARG A 76 -9.44 -9.59 0.08
CA ARG A 76 -8.16 -9.00 0.45
C ARG A 76 -8.01 -8.99 1.97
N PRO A 77 -6.79 -9.08 2.51
CA PRO A 77 -6.54 -8.85 3.93
C PRO A 77 -6.68 -7.36 4.28
N SER A 78 -6.79 -7.03 5.57
CA SER A 78 -6.77 -5.65 6.08
C SER A 78 -5.40 -4.99 5.90
N GLU A 79 -4.34 -5.78 6.01
CA GLU A 79 -2.93 -5.39 5.86
C GLU A 79 -2.20 -6.39 4.96
N ASP A 80 -1.10 -5.98 4.34
CA ASP A 80 -0.28 -6.87 3.52
C ASP A 80 0.16 -8.11 4.32
N LEU A 81 0.03 -9.29 3.71
CA LEU A 81 0.41 -10.54 4.37
C LEU A 81 1.92 -10.62 4.58
N SER A 82 2.32 -10.66 5.85
CA SER A 82 3.72 -10.86 6.23
C SER A 82 4.21 -12.26 5.84
N LEU A 83 5.50 -12.38 5.54
CA LEU A 83 6.15 -13.66 5.21
C LEU A 83 5.97 -14.71 6.31
N THR A 84 5.88 -14.30 7.58
CA THR A 84 5.61 -15.18 8.73
C THR A 84 4.20 -15.75 8.70
N LYS A 85 3.18 -14.94 8.40
CA LYS A 85 1.78 -15.41 8.27
C LYS A 85 1.59 -16.33 7.05
N LYS A 86 2.31 -16.08 5.95
CA LYS A 86 2.28 -16.96 4.77
C LYS A 86 2.84 -18.36 5.11
N ARG A 87 3.95 -18.44 5.85
CA ARG A 87 4.60 -19.70 6.24
C ARG A 87 3.76 -20.56 7.18
N SER A 88 3.06 -19.95 8.15
CA SER A 88 2.21 -20.69 9.09
C SER A 88 1.00 -21.34 8.42
N MET A 89 0.56 -20.83 7.27
CA MET A 89 -0.63 -21.33 6.58
C MET A 89 -0.32 -22.45 5.56
N VAL A 90 0.88 -22.47 4.96
CA VAL A 90 1.12 -23.27 3.75
C VAL A 90 2.49 -23.98 3.70
N GLY A 91 3.44 -23.63 4.58
CA GLY A 91 4.80 -24.20 4.53
C GLY A 91 5.74 -23.45 3.57
N ALA A 92 6.81 -24.10 3.10
CA ALA A 92 8.07 -23.50 2.61
C ALA A 92 7.99 -22.53 1.39
N LYS A 93 9.09 -21.76 1.20
CA LYS A 93 9.31 -20.66 0.24
C LYS A 93 9.14 -21.05 -1.24
N SER A 94 7.96 -20.87 -1.83
CA SER A 94 7.79 -20.79 -3.30
C SER A 94 6.72 -19.75 -3.66
N HIS A 95 6.78 -19.16 -4.85
CA HIS A 95 5.71 -18.23 -5.30
C HIS A 95 4.35 -18.93 -5.44
N ALA A 96 4.33 -20.24 -5.70
CA ALA A 96 3.11 -21.04 -5.65
C ALA A 96 2.55 -21.09 -4.21
N THR A 97 3.43 -21.08 -3.20
CA THR A 97 3.05 -21.00 -1.78
C THR A 97 2.39 -19.67 -1.44
N ASP A 98 2.86 -18.56 -2.02
CA ASP A 98 2.29 -17.23 -1.80
C ASP A 98 0.89 -17.10 -2.43
N ALA A 99 0.71 -17.63 -3.64
CA ALA A 99 -0.60 -17.70 -4.28
C ALA A 99 -1.58 -18.61 -3.53
N LEU A 100 -1.09 -19.73 -3.00
CA LEU A 100 -1.89 -20.62 -2.15
C LEU A 100 -2.28 -19.95 -0.83
N ALA A 101 -1.37 -19.17 -0.22
CA ALA A 101 -1.68 -18.37 0.96
C ALA A 101 -2.76 -17.32 0.65
N ALA A 102 -2.71 -16.66 -0.50
CA ALA A 102 -3.74 -15.72 -0.94
C ALA A 102 -5.11 -16.42 -1.11
N ALA A 103 -5.14 -17.62 -1.69
CA ALA A 103 -6.36 -18.43 -1.80
C ALA A 103 -6.91 -18.82 -0.41
N MET A 104 -6.02 -19.22 0.50
CA MET A 104 -6.39 -19.63 1.85
C MET A 104 -6.93 -18.46 2.67
N VAL A 105 -6.39 -17.25 2.48
CA VAL A 105 -6.92 -16.02 3.09
C VAL A 105 -8.34 -15.73 2.58
N ALA A 106 -8.60 -15.93 1.28
CA ALA A 106 -9.95 -15.80 0.75
C ALA A 106 -10.91 -16.83 1.38
N TYR A 107 -10.47 -18.08 1.51
CA TYR A 107 -11.23 -19.13 2.17
C TYR A 107 -11.44 -18.87 3.66
N ASN A 108 -10.45 -18.39 4.40
CA ASN A 108 -10.61 -18.13 5.84
C ASN A 108 -11.60 -16.99 6.11
N ASN A 109 -11.58 -15.94 5.29
CA ASN A 109 -12.51 -14.82 5.41
C ASN A 109 -13.94 -15.20 5.02
N MET A 110 -14.12 -15.92 3.90
CA MET A 110 -15.46 -16.22 3.35
C MET A 110 -15.98 -17.61 3.73
N GLY A 111 -15.13 -18.50 4.24
CA GLY A 111 -15.41 -19.90 4.55
C GLY A 111 -16.57 -20.10 5.52
N PRO A 112 -16.69 -19.32 6.62
CA PRO A 112 -17.87 -19.38 7.49
C PRO A 112 -19.17 -19.12 6.73
N LEU A 113 -19.18 -18.15 5.80
CA LEU A 113 -20.35 -17.86 4.96
C LEU A 113 -20.60 -18.96 3.93
N LEU A 114 -19.56 -19.45 3.25
CA LEU A 114 -19.66 -20.56 2.31
C LEU A 114 -20.26 -21.81 2.98
N ARG A 115 -19.76 -22.20 4.16
CA ARG A 115 -20.30 -23.33 4.93
C ARG A 115 -21.75 -23.11 5.34
N ARG A 116 -22.12 -21.90 5.74
CA ARG A 116 -23.52 -21.54 6.04
C ARG A 116 -24.43 -21.66 4.82
N ILE A 117 -23.97 -21.28 3.63
CA ILE A 117 -24.75 -21.41 2.39
C ILE A 117 -24.88 -22.89 2.00
N ILE A 118 -23.79 -23.66 2.07
CA ILE A 118 -23.77 -25.09 1.76
C ILE A 118 -24.72 -25.84 2.70
N ARG A 119 -24.63 -25.62 4.01
CA ARG A 119 -25.52 -26.25 4.99
C ARG A 119 -26.98 -25.83 4.75
N PHE A 120 -27.23 -24.55 4.55
CA PHE A 120 -28.58 -24.06 4.27
C PHE A 120 -29.18 -24.69 3.00
N ALA A 121 -28.39 -24.85 1.93
CA ALA A 121 -28.85 -25.55 0.73
C ALA A 121 -29.10 -27.05 0.97
N GLN A 122 -28.36 -27.68 1.89
CA GLN A 122 -28.60 -29.06 2.31
C GLN A 122 -29.89 -29.19 3.12
N ASP A 123 -30.08 -28.32 4.11
CA ASP A 123 -31.26 -28.30 4.98
C ASP A 123 -32.56 -28.04 4.19
N GLN A 124 -32.45 -27.28 3.08
CA GLN A 124 -33.57 -26.96 2.19
C GLN A 124 -33.67 -27.92 0.99
N HIS A 125 -32.87 -28.98 0.94
CA HIS A 125 -32.86 -29.99 -0.14
C HIS A 125 -32.68 -29.42 -1.58
N VAL A 126 -31.86 -28.38 -1.73
CA VAL A 126 -31.56 -27.72 -3.03
C VAL A 126 -30.07 -27.78 -3.39
N GLN A 127 -29.40 -28.90 -3.07
CA GLN A 127 -27.96 -29.07 -3.29
C GLN A 127 -27.57 -28.99 -4.78
N ASP A 128 -28.44 -29.42 -5.68
CA ASP A 128 -28.31 -29.30 -7.14
C ASP A 128 -28.22 -27.84 -7.59
N ARG A 129 -28.85 -26.92 -6.84
CA ARG A 129 -28.88 -25.47 -7.12
C ARG A 129 -27.85 -24.67 -6.31
N LEU A 130 -27.01 -25.33 -5.52
CA LEU A 130 -25.99 -24.69 -4.66
C LEU A 130 -25.13 -23.69 -5.43
N GLY A 131 -24.73 -24.02 -6.67
CA GLY A 131 -23.91 -23.13 -7.49
C GLY A 131 -24.59 -21.78 -7.80
N ALA A 132 -25.90 -21.80 -8.06
CA ALA A 132 -26.67 -20.59 -8.30
C ALA A 132 -26.84 -19.76 -7.01
N MET A 133 -27.12 -20.43 -5.89
CA MET A 133 -27.20 -19.78 -4.57
C MET A 133 -25.87 -19.09 -4.20
N LEU A 134 -24.74 -19.78 -4.40
CA LEU A 134 -23.42 -19.22 -4.14
C LEU A 134 -23.17 -17.95 -4.97
N GLU A 135 -23.56 -17.93 -6.25
CA GLU A 135 -23.40 -16.73 -7.08
C GLU A 135 -24.29 -15.57 -6.62
N LEU A 136 -25.55 -15.82 -6.29
CA LEU A 136 -26.47 -14.78 -5.80
C LEU A 136 -25.98 -14.17 -4.49
N VAL A 137 -25.61 -15.01 -3.52
CA VAL A 137 -25.22 -14.53 -2.19
C VAL A 137 -23.84 -13.87 -2.24
N ILE A 138 -22.85 -14.50 -2.87
CA ILE A 138 -21.47 -14.01 -2.82
C ILE A 138 -21.21 -12.87 -3.80
N LYS A 139 -21.68 -12.98 -5.05
CA LYS A 139 -21.37 -12.00 -6.10
C LYS A 139 -22.35 -10.83 -6.11
N ARG A 140 -23.62 -11.07 -5.77
CA ARG A 140 -24.67 -10.04 -5.81
C ARG A 140 -25.10 -9.54 -4.42
N GLY A 141 -24.63 -10.16 -3.34
CA GLY A 141 -24.98 -9.73 -1.97
C GLY A 141 -26.42 -10.01 -1.58
N VAL A 142 -27.11 -10.93 -2.27
CA VAL A 142 -28.49 -11.31 -1.97
C VAL A 142 -28.51 -12.10 -0.65
N SER A 143 -29.57 -11.95 0.15
CA SER A 143 -29.75 -12.74 1.37
C SER A 143 -29.94 -14.23 1.01
N ARG A 144 -29.65 -15.13 1.95
CA ARG A 144 -29.81 -16.58 1.71
C ARG A 144 -31.26 -16.97 1.43
N THR A 145 -32.22 -16.30 2.08
CA THR A 145 -33.66 -16.53 1.90
C THR A 145 -34.13 -16.06 0.53
N ALA A 146 -33.81 -14.83 0.12
CA ALA A 146 -34.14 -14.33 -1.22
C ALA A 146 -33.41 -15.12 -2.31
N ALA A 147 -32.20 -15.59 -2.05
CA ALA A 147 -31.49 -16.48 -2.97
C ALA A 147 -32.19 -17.84 -3.09
N LEU A 148 -32.74 -18.38 -1.99
CA LEU A 148 -33.55 -19.60 -1.99
C LEU A 148 -34.82 -19.43 -2.82
N GLU A 149 -35.61 -18.39 -2.56
CA GLU A 149 -36.80 -18.05 -3.34
C GLU A 149 -36.45 -17.96 -4.83
N THR A 150 -35.39 -17.21 -5.17
CA THR A 150 -34.92 -17.07 -6.56
C THR A 150 -34.53 -18.40 -7.20
N VAL A 151 -33.93 -19.33 -6.43
CA VAL A 151 -33.57 -20.64 -6.98
C VAL A 151 -34.73 -21.63 -6.95
N GLN A 152 -35.72 -21.47 -6.07
CA GLN A 152 -36.91 -22.33 -5.94
C GLN A 152 -37.99 -21.96 -6.96
N ASP A 153 -38.29 -20.66 -7.12
CA ASP A 153 -39.22 -20.11 -8.14
C ASP A 153 -38.73 -20.39 -9.56
N ARG A 154 -37.45 -20.71 -9.72
CA ARG A 154 -36.98 -21.44 -10.89
C ARG A 154 -37.40 -22.90 -10.76
N GLU A 155 -38.69 -23.18 -10.95
CA GLU A 155 -39.12 -24.48 -11.46
C GLU A 155 -38.26 -24.84 -12.68
N ILE A 156 -38.06 -26.14 -12.86
CA ILE A 156 -37.13 -26.77 -13.80
C ILE A 156 -37.23 -26.12 -15.19
N VAL A 157 -36.42 -25.10 -15.42
CA VAL A 157 -35.85 -24.92 -16.73
C VAL A 157 -34.72 -25.93 -16.71
N ALA A 158 -34.92 -27.05 -17.42
CA ALA A 158 -33.84 -27.87 -17.95
C ALA A 158 -32.63 -26.96 -18.26
N PRO A 159 -31.36 -27.44 -18.16
CA PRO A 159 -30.21 -26.60 -18.49
C PRO A 159 -30.61 -25.82 -19.72
N VAL A 160 -30.53 -24.49 -19.70
CA VAL A 160 -30.90 -23.69 -20.85
C VAL A 160 -29.99 -24.23 -21.96
N ILE A 161 -30.49 -25.22 -22.70
CA ILE A 161 -30.26 -25.41 -24.10
C ILE A 161 -30.69 -24.05 -24.54
N HIS A 162 -29.71 -23.18 -24.77
CA HIS A 162 -29.96 -21.97 -25.53
C HIS A 162 -30.86 -22.45 -26.64
N ARG A 163 -32.15 -22.05 -26.62
CA ARG A 163 -33.09 -22.40 -27.69
C ARG A 163 -32.28 -22.17 -28.95
N ALA A 164 -32.06 -23.21 -29.76
CA ALA A 164 -31.27 -23.06 -30.98
C ALA A 164 -31.81 -21.80 -31.65
N PRO A 165 -31.00 -20.75 -31.83
CA PRO A 165 -31.53 -19.42 -32.05
C PRO A 165 -32.47 -19.51 -33.25
N THR A 166 -33.70 -19.03 -33.10
CA THR A 166 -34.63 -19.07 -34.23
C THR A 166 -34.06 -18.24 -35.37
N LYS A 167 -34.51 -18.47 -36.60
CA LYS A 167 -34.09 -17.65 -37.76
C LYS A 167 -34.28 -16.15 -37.47
N GLN A 168 -35.31 -15.78 -36.70
CA GLN A 168 -35.55 -14.42 -36.23
C GLN A 168 -34.53 -13.94 -35.17
N ASP A 169 -34.07 -14.81 -34.27
CA ASP A 169 -33.02 -14.48 -33.31
C ASP A 169 -31.67 -14.26 -34.01
N TYR A 170 -31.35 -15.05 -35.04
CA TYR A 170 -30.18 -14.84 -35.89
C TYR A 170 -30.25 -13.51 -36.63
N VAL A 171 -31.42 -13.16 -37.22
CA VAL A 171 -31.61 -11.87 -37.89
C VAL A 171 -31.45 -10.69 -36.91
N LYS A 172 -32.03 -10.79 -35.71
CA LYS A 172 -31.85 -9.77 -34.66
C LYS A 172 -30.40 -9.66 -34.21
N LEU A 173 -29.70 -10.78 -34.04
CA LEU A 173 -28.29 -10.81 -33.64
C LEU A 173 -27.39 -10.22 -34.73
N LEU A 174 -27.63 -10.56 -36.01
CA LEU A 174 -26.91 -9.98 -37.15
C LEU A 174 -27.16 -8.47 -37.25
N GLY A 175 -28.39 -8.00 -36.99
CA GLY A 175 -28.70 -6.58 -36.93
C GLY A 175 -27.97 -5.85 -35.79
N LYS A 176 -27.90 -6.45 -34.59
CA LYS A 176 -27.12 -5.91 -33.48
C LYS A 176 -25.62 -5.89 -33.79
N LEU A 177 -25.09 -6.98 -34.34
CA LEU A 177 -23.68 -7.10 -34.72
C LEU A 177 -23.30 -6.09 -35.82
N ALA A 178 -24.19 -5.85 -36.79
CA ALA A 178 -23.99 -4.85 -37.81
C ALA A 178 -23.94 -3.43 -37.22
N LYS A 179 -24.85 -3.11 -36.28
CA LYS A 179 -24.84 -1.83 -35.56
C LYS A 179 -23.58 -1.66 -34.72
N GLU A 180 -23.21 -2.66 -33.94
CA GLU A 180 -21.99 -2.64 -33.11
C GLU A 180 -20.73 -2.52 -33.99
N LYS A 181 -20.68 -3.20 -35.14
CA LYS A 181 -19.57 -3.09 -36.09
C LYS A 181 -19.50 -1.69 -36.71
N GLN A 182 -20.63 -1.10 -37.08
CA GLN A 182 -20.71 0.25 -37.61
C GLN A 182 -20.29 1.28 -36.56
N GLU A 183 -20.78 1.16 -35.33
CA GLU A 183 -20.41 2.01 -34.20
C GLU A 183 -18.93 1.90 -33.87
N LYS A 184 -18.38 0.67 -33.84
CA LYS A 184 -16.95 0.44 -33.68
C LYS A 184 -16.12 1.09 -34.79
N THR A 185 -16.59 1.04 -36.03
CA THR A 185 -15.89 1.64 -37.17
C THR A 185 -15.90 3.17 -37.05
N ARG A 186 -17.04 3.76 -36.68
CA ARG A 186 -17.15 5.19 -36.40
C ARG A 186 -16.26 5.62 -35.25
N LEU A 187 -16.31 4.92 -34.12
CA LEU A 187 -15.47 5.21 -32.96
C LEU A 187 -13.97 5.07 -33.28
N ALA A 188 -13.60 4.11 -34.14
CA ALA A 188 -12.22 3.97 -34.59
C ALA A 188 -11.78 5.18 -35.43
N TYR A 189 -12.63 5.68 -36.31
CA TYR A 189 -12.38 6.90 -37.09
C TYR A 189 -12.25 8.14 -36.19
N ASP A 190 -13.21 8.35 -35.28
CA ASP A 190 -13.20 9.47 -34.33
C ASP A 190 -11.94 9.43 -33.44
N LEU A 191 -11.50 8.23 -33.04
CA LEU A 191 -10.27 8.05 -32.27
C LEU A 191 -9.02 8.37 -33.08
N GLU A 192 -8.95 7.96 -34.34
CA GLU A 192 -7.83 8.28 -35.23
C GLU A 192 -7.71 9.80 -35.46
N GLU A 193 -8.85 10.48 -35.64
CA GLU A 193 -8.91 11.94 -35.79
C GLU A 193 -8.44 12.64 -34.50
N ALA A 194 -8.96 12.25 -33.34
CA ALA A 194 -8.53 12.79 -32.05
C ALA A 194 -7.03 12.54 -31.79
N VAL A 195 -6.49 11.39 -32.16
CA VAL A 195 -5.05 11.09 -32.05
C VAL A 195 -4.23 12.00 -32.97
N LYS A 196 -4.73 12.29 -34.17
CA LYS A 196 -4.07 13.21 -35.11
C LYS A 196 -4.03 14.63 -34.55
N GLU A 197 -5.16 15.14 -34.06
CA GLU A 197 -5.24 16.45 -33.41
C GLU A 197 -4.29 16.56 -32.20
N LEU A 198 -4.29 15.54 -31.35
CA LEU A 198 -3.41 15.49 -30.18
C LEU A 198 -1.94 15.52 -30.59
N ARG A 199 -1.56 14.79 -31.65
CA ARG A 199 -0.19 14.79 -32.19
C ARG A 199 0.20 16.16 -32.74
N GLU A 200 -0.71 16.86 -33.42
CA GLU A 200 -0.47 18.20 -33.92
C GLU A 200 -0.34 19.23 -32.79
N ALA A 201 -1.21 19.18 -31.79
CA ALA A 201 -1.11 20.00 -30.58
C ALA A 201 0.22 19.75 -29.83
N GLN A 202 0.64 18.49 -29.71
CA GLN A 202 1.94 18.13 -29.13
C GLN A 202 3.12 18.65 -29.97
N ARG A 203 3.02 18.60 -31.31
CA ARG A 203 4.06 19.16 -32.20
C ARG A 203 4.17 20.67 -32.04
N LYS A 204 3.05 21.40 -31.87
CA LYS A 204 3.02 22.85 -31.63
C LYS A 204 3.54 23.26 -30.25
N THR A 205 3.35 22.43 -29.23
CA THR A 205 3.76 22.73 -27.84
C THR A 205 5.18 22.29 -27.48
N LYS A 206 5.74 21.28 -28.14
CA LYS A 206 7.13 20.81 -27.93
C LYS A 206 8.22 21.89 -28.09
N PRO A 207 8.17 22.81 -29.08
CA PRO A 207 9.15 23.88 -29.23
C PRO A 207 9.12 24.85 -28.05
N ALA A 208 7.92 25.30 -27.65
CA ALA A 208 7.72 26.19 -26.51
C ALA A 208 8.22 25.56 -25.20
N GLN A 209 7.91 24.28 -24.97
CA GLN A 209 8.42 23.55 -23.81
C GLN A 209 9.95 23.41 -23.83
N ARG A 210 10.57 23.14 -25.00
CA ARG A 210 12.04 23.07 -25.13
C ARG A 210 12.70 24.41 -24.84
N VAL A 211 12.10 25.53 -25.26
CA VAL A 211 12.62 26.88 -24.98
C VAL A 211 12.53 27.16 -23.47
N ILE A 212 11.38 26.93 -22.85
CA ILE A 212 11.19 27.11 -21.40
C ILE A 212 12.14 26.22 -20.59
N MET A 213 12.36 24.98 -21.01
CA MET A 213 13.30 24.05 -20.34
C MET A 213 14.78 24.45 -20.47
N LYS A 214 15.14 25.21 -21.52
CA LYS A 214 16.50 25.71 -21.73
C LYS A 214 16.77 27.04 -21.02
N GLN A 215 15.74 27.71 -20.51
CA GLN A 215 15.94 28.95 -19.77
C GLN A 215 16.78 28.72 -18.50
N PRO A 216 17.78 29.57 -18.22
CA PRO A 216 18.67 29.40 -17.07
C PRO A 216 17.91 29.46 -15.73
N ALA A 217 16.82 30.23 -15.65
CA ALA A 217 15.95 30.28 -14.47
C ALA A 217 15.26 28.93 -14.18
N SER A 218 14.78 28.24 -15.22
CA SER A 218 14.11 26.94 -15.04
C SER A 218 15.10 25.83 -14.69
N GLN A 219 16.34 25.91 -15.16
CA GLN A 219 17.42 25.00 -14.73
C GLN A 219 17.83 25.22 -13.27
N LYS A 220 17.97 26.48 -12.83
CA LYS A 220 18.26 26.81 -11.43
C LYS A 220 17.16 26.28 -10.51
N LEU A 221 15.90 26.56 -10.85
CA LEU A 221 14.74 26.10 -10.08
C LEU A 221 14.66 24.57 -10.03
N ARG A 222 14.97 23.87 -11.13
CA ARG A 222 15.03 22.39 -11.15
C ARG A 222 16.09 21.85 -10.20
N LYS A 223 17.31 22.42 -10.23
CA LYS A 223 18.39 22.02 -9.32
C LYS A 223 17.99 22.23 -7.86
N GLU A 224 17.32 23.34 -7.57
CA GLU A 224 16.82 23.66 -6.24
C GLU A 224 15.71 22.69 -5.77
N VAL A 225 14.73 22.40 -6.63
CA VAL A 225 13.69 21.40 -6.37
C VAL A 225 14.30 20.02 -6.13
N THR A 226 15.32 19.62 -6.89
CA THR A 226 16.00 18.34 -6.64
C THR A 226 16.74 18.32 -5.30
N LYS A 227 17.42 19.40 -4.92
CA LYS A 227 18.09 19.53 -3.62
C LYS A 227 17.09 19.45 -2.47
N LEU A 228 15.98 20.18 -2.56
CA LEU A 228 14.93 20.17 -1.55
C LEU A 228 14.28 18.80 -1.42
N ARG A 229 14.04 18.08 -2.53
CA ARG A 229 13.52 16.71 -2.50
C ARG A 229 14.48 15.74 -1.82
N GLN A 230 15.79 15.83 -2.11
CA GLN A 230 16.80 15.00 -1.46
C GLN A 230 16.87 15.28 0.05
N LYS A 231 16.82 16.56 0.44
CA LYS A 231 16.79 16.99 1.85
C LYS A 231 15.54 16.46 2.57
N ASN A 232 14.36 16.59 1.97
CA ASN A 232 13.12 16.07 2.56
C ASN A 232 13.13 14.55 2.71
N ALA A 233 13.68 13.82 1.74
CA ALA A 233 13.84 12.36 1.85
C ALA A 233 14.78 11.96 2.99
N LEU A 234 15.87 12.71 3.18
CA LEU A 234 16.81 12.48 4.29
C LEU A 234 16.16 12.78 5.65
N LEU A 235 15.46 13.91 5.77
CA LEU A 235 14.72 14.27 6.98
C LEU A 235 13.65 13.22 7.33
N ALA A 236 12.89 12.74 6.34
CA ALA A 236 11.90 11.68 6.55
C ALA A 236 12.54 10.37 7.04
N LYS A 237 13.70 10.00 6.48
CA LYS A 237 14.46 8.82 6.93
C LYS A 237 14.96 8.98 8.37
N LEU A 238 15.36 10.19 8.76
CA LEU A 238 15.83 10.47 10.12
C LEU A 238 14.70 10.58 11.14
N ALA A 239 13.53 11.07 10.74
CA ALA A 239 12.32 11.10 11.57
C ALA A 239 11.80 9.68 11.90
N GLN A 240 12.03 8.70 11.01
CA GLN A 240 11.71 7.29 11.26
C GLN A 240 12.71 6.59 12.19
N GLN A 241 13.86 7.21 12.47
CA GLN A 241 14.85 6.70 13.43
C GLN A 241 14.55 7.31 14.79
N ASN A 242 14.69 6.56 15.89
CA ASN A 242 14.43 7.00 17.26
C ASN A 242 15.49 8.00 17.78
N LYS A 243 15.65 9.13 17.08
CA LYS A 243 16.61 10.19 17.31
C LYS A 243 15.91 11.43 17.87
N LEU A 244 16.60 12.20 18.70
CA LEU A 244 16.18 13.52 19.15
C LEU A 244 16.63 14.56 18.14
N VAL A 245 15.77 15.52 17.84
CA VAL A 245 16.11 16.68 17.02
C VAL A 245 16.53 17.81 17.95
N VAL A 246 17.80 18.18 17.89
CA VAL A 246 18.41 19.21 18.74
C VAL A 246 18.78 20.40 17.86
N PRO A 247 18.33 21.62 18.15
CA PRO A 247 18.73 22.81 17.39
C PRO A 247 20.20 23.16 17.63
N ILE A 248 20.85 23.65 16.58
CA ILE A 248 22.22 24.16 16.63
C ILE A 248 22.16 25.69 16.58
N ILE A 249 22.76 26.33 17.59
CA ILE A 249 22.96 27.77 17.63
C ILE A 249 24.46 28.07 17.51
N LYS A 250 24.78 29.25 16.95
CA LYS A 250 26.18 29.63 16.73
C LYS A 250 26.92 29.86 18.04
N ASN A 251 26.32 30.65 18.93
CA ASN A 251 26.92 31.08 20.18
C ASN A 251 25.85 31.30 21.26
N LEU A 252 26.28 31.64 22.48
CA LEU A 252 25.41 31.89 23.63
C LEU A 252 25.12 33.40 23.81
N SER A 253 24.98 34.13 22.71
CA SER A 253 24.47 35.51 22.75
C SER A 253 22.96 35.50 23.06
N THR A 254 22.46 36.57 23.69
CA THR A 254 21.03 36.71 24.01
C THR A 254 20.15 36.49 22.78
N HIS A 255 20.55 37.04 21.62
CA HIS A 255 19.81 36.91 20.36
C HIS A 255 19.72 35.47 19.84
N GLU A 256 20.81 34.69 19.92
CA GLU A 256 20.81 33.29 19.46
C GLU A 256 20.04 32.38 20.42
N VAL A 257 20.22 32.57 21.73
CA VAL A 257 19.56 31.77 22.77
C VAL A 257 18.04 31.99 22.76
N GLN A 258 17.57 33.21 22.52
CA GLN A 258 16.15 33.53 22.50
C GLN A 258 15.38 32.79 21.38
N LYS A 259 16.06 32.37 20.30
CA LYS A 259 15.48 31.55 19.23
C LYS A 259 15.16 30.11 19.65
N VAL A 260 15.73 29.66 20.76
CA VAL A 260 15.66 28.26 21.25
C VAL A 260 15.30 28.21 22.74
N VAL A 261 14.67 29.27 23.26
CA VAL A 261 14.31 29.38 24.68
C VAL A 261 13.32 28.30 25.13
N ASP A 262 12.52 27.76 24.21
CA ASP A 262 11.55 26.69 24.43
C ASP A 262 12.15 25.28 24.36
N LYS A 263 13.47 25.15 24.17
CA LYS A 263 14.15 23.87 23.95
C LYS A 263 14.98 23.45 25.16
N ASP A 264 14.79 22.22 25.63
CA ASP A 264 15.51 21.67 26.79
C ASP A 264 16.95 21.25 26.46
N ILE A 265 17.20 20.89 25.20
CA ILE A 265 18.51 20.46 24.72
C ILE A 265 18.90 21.35 23.55
N ILE A 266 20.10 21.92 23.62
CA ILE A 266 20.66 22.76 22.57
C ILE A 266 22.08 22.34 22.25
N MET A 267 22.50 22.58 21.01
CA MET A 267 23.87 22.37 20.59
C MET A 267 24.50 23.71 20.21
N VAL A 268 25.72 23.95 20.68
CA VAL A 268 26.42 25.24 20.51
C VAL A 268 27.75 25.03 19.81
N GLU A 269 27.97 25.75 18.71
CA GLU A 269 29.21 25.68 17.93
C GLU A 269 30.37 26.39 18.63
N GLU A 270 30.13 27.62 19.08
CA GLU A 270 31.12 28.52 19.67
C GLU A 270 30.68 28.97 21.08
N PRO A 271 30.70 28.06 22.07
CA PRO A 271 30.20 28.37 23.40
C PRO A 271 31.07 29.38 24.17
N SER A 272 32.31 29.60 23.74
CA SER A 272 33.17 30.66 24.28
C SER A 272 32.66 32.07 24.00
N GLN A 273 31.85 32.26 22.95
CA GLN A 273 31.17 33.53 22.69
C GLN A 273 29.82 33.53 23.42
N HIS A 274 29.66 34.38 24.43
CA HIS A 274 28.48 34.39 25.28
C HIS A 274 28.20 35.78 25.87
N SER A 275 26.93 36.03 26.22
CA SER A 275 26.52 37.13 27.10
C SER A 275 26.08 36.59 28.46
N GLU A 276 26.17 37.40 29.52
CA GLU A 276 25.68 37.00 30.86
C GLU A 276 24.18 36.65 30.84
N GLN A 277 23.38 37.43 30.12
CA GLN A 277 21.96 37.14 29.92
C GLN A 277 21.73 35.84 29.14
N GLY A 278 22.52 35.57 28.09
CA GLY A 278 22.42 34.33 27.33
C GLY A 278 22.79 33.10 28.15
N LEU A 279 23.79 33.22 29.04
CA LEU A 279 24.13 32.15 29.99
C LEU A 279 23.00 31.89 30.99
N SER A 280 22.38 32.94 31.53
CA SER A 280 21.26 32.82 32.47
C SER A 280 20.08 32.02 31.89
N LEU A 281 19.78 32.27 30.60
CA LEU A 281 18.69 31.61 29.88
C LEU A 281 18.94 30.14 29.52
N VAL A 282 20.14 29.60 29.76
CA VAL A 282 20.49 28.21 29.41
C VAL A 282 20.96 27.38 30.61
N GLN A 283 20.84 27.91 31.84
CA GLN A 283 21.30 27.22 33.06
C GLN A 283 20.54 25.91 33.33
N ASP A 284 19.27 25.88 32.99
CA ASP A 284 18.35 24.76 33.10
C ASP A 284 18.40 23.80 31.90
N LYS A 285 19.17 24.14 30.86
CA LYS A 285 19.24 23.39 29.60
C LYS A 285 20.43 22.45 29.55
N LEU A 286 20.28 21.38 28.77
CA LEU A 286 21.38 20.51 28.39
C LEU A 286 22.12 21.08 27.17
N VAL A 287 23.38 21.46 27.35
CA VAL A 287 24.20 22.07 26.30
C VAL A 287 25.19 21.06 25.72
N ILE A 288 25.04 20.76 24.43
CA ILE A 288 25.96 19.91 23.67
C ILE A 288 27.04 20.79 23.03
N VAL A 289 28.31 20.53 23.33
CA VAL A 289 29.45 21.29 22.79
C VAL A 289 30.38 20.42 21.93
N GLN A 290 30.84 20.96 20.80
CA GLN A 290 31.80 20.26 19.94
C GLN A 290 33.26 20.47 20.38
N ARG A 291 33.54 21.53 21.13
CA ARG A 291 34.88 21.87 21.62
C ARG A 291 34.94 21.80 23.15
N PRO A 292 36.11 21.49 23.74
CA PRO A 292 36.27 21.51 25.19
C PRO A 292 35.97 22.92 25.72
N TRP A 293 34.92 23.02 26.51
CA TRP A 293 34.54 24.23 27.21
C TRP A 293 34.00 23.81 28.57
N LYS A 294 34.33 24.56 29.62
CA LYS A 294 33.89 24.28 30.98
C LYS A 294 33.35 25.56 31.58
N LYS A 295 32.10 25.50 32.06
CA LYS A 295 31.49 26.53 32.90
C LYS A 295 30.79 25.79 34.02
N SER A 296 31.08 26.15 35.27
CA SER A 296 30.61 25.43 36.47
C SER A 296 29.09 25.35 36.59
N ASN A 297 28.37 26.28 35.95
CA ASN A 297 26.95 26.47 36.16
C ASN A 297 26.08 25.93 35.00
N LEU A 298 26.65 25.13 34.09
CA LEU A 298 25.94 24.58 32.93
C LEU A 298 26.03 23.06 32.87
N THR A 299 24.90 22.42 32.55
CA THR A 299 24.88 20.98 32.28
C THR A 299 25.35 20.74 30.85
N MET A 300 26.55 20.19 30.71
CA MET A 300 27.20 20.05 29.40
C MET A 300 27.57 18.63 29.04
N VAL A 301 27.42 18.30 27.75
CA VAL A 301 27.92 17.04 27.18
C VAL A 301 28.75 17.31 25.95
N HIS A 302 29.90 16.66 25.86
CA HIS A 302 30.74 16.78 24.69
C HIS A 302 30.18 15.95 23.54
N GLY A 303 29.93 16.59 22.39
CA GLY A 303 29.35 15.98 21.20
C GLY A 303 30.11 14.75 20.68
N LYS A 304 31.42 14.63 20.92
CA LYS A 304 32.21 13.44 20.57
C LYS A 304 31.74 12.15 21.27
N LYS A 305 31.08 12.27 22.43
CA LYS A 305 30.52 11.13 23.18
C LYS A 305 29.14 10.70 22.67
N ILE A 306 28.56 11.46 21.74
CA ILE A 306 27.19 11.28 21.28
C ILE A 306 27.21 10.93 19.79
N ARG A 307 26.49 9.88 19.39
CA ARG A 307 26.27 9.59 17.98
C ARG A 307 25.22 10.55 17.44
N MET A 308 25.60 11.40 16.50
CA MET A 308 24.68 12.36 15.89
C MET A 308 24.97 12.58 14.41
N GLN A 309 23.98 13.09 13.69
CA GLN A 309 24.11 13.56 12.31
C GLN A 309 23.62 15.00 12.25
N VAL A 310 24.41 15.89 11.64
CA VAL A 310 24.07 17.29 11.50
C VAL A 310 23.57 17.58 10.10
N ILE A 311 22.45 18.28 9.99
CA ILE A 311 21.90 18.77 8.74
C ILE A 311 21.47 20.22 8.97
N ASP A 312 22.12 21.14 8.27
CA ASP A 312 21.94 22.58 8.43
C ASP A 312 22.08 22.99 9.91
N ASN A 313 21.03 23.56 10.50
CA ASN A 313 20.98 24.03 11.89
C ASN A 313 20.35 23.01 12.86
N LEU A 314 20.29 21.72 12.48
CA LEU A 314 19.70 20.66 13.29
C LEU A 314 20.67 19.49 13.47
N ALA A 315 20.80 19.04 14.71
CA ALA A 315 21.51 17.82 15.09
C ALA A 315 20.50 16.70 15.41
N PHE A 316 20.63 15.58 14.72
CA PHE A 316 19.86 14.36 14.95
C PHE A 316 20.65 13.44 15.88
N VAL A 317 20.32 13.50 17.17
CA VAL A 317 21.05 12.86 18.27
C VAL A 317 20.44 11.49 18.60
N ASP A 318 21.26 10.44 18.64
CA ASP A 318 20.84 9.11 19.08
C ASP A 318 20.55 9.09 20.59
N LYS A 319 19.29 8.84 20.98
CA LYS A 319 18.82 8.86 22.39
C LYS A 319 19.66 7.99 23.31
N ASN A 320 20.05 6.80 22.84
CA ASN A 320 20.81 5.84 23.64
C ASN A 320 22.24 6.32 23.88
N SER A 321 22.90 6.89 22.87
CA SER A 321 24.23 7.48 23.04
C SER A 321 24.22 8.71 23.95
N LEU A 322 23.18 9.54 23.87
CA LEU A 322 23.01 10.70 24.74
C LEU A 322 22.84 10.25 26.21
N ARG A 323 21.98 9.28 26.46
CA ARG A 323 21.77 8.71 27.79
C ARG A 323 23.06 8.16 28.39
N LYS A 324 23.83 7.37 27.64
CA LYS A 324 25.14 6.86 28.09
C LYS A 324 26.16 7.96 28.39
N ALA A 325 26.14 9.04 27.59
CA ALA A 325 27.03 10.18 27.83
C ALA A 325 26.64 10.98 29.08
N LEU A 326 25.38 10.87 29.52
CA LEU A 326 24.80 11.53 30.68
C LEU A 326 24.83 10.68 31.96
N GLU A 327 24.85 9.34 31.86
CA GLU A 327 24.96 8.41 33.00
C GLU A 327 26.27 8.57 33.80
N GLY A 328 27.22 9.37 33.32
CA GLY A 328 28.40 9.82 34.08
C GLY A 328 28.23 11.14 34.83
N ASN A 329 27.02 11.73 34.87
CA ASN A 329 26.73 13.05 35.43
C ASN A 329 25.43 13.00 36.27
N THR A 330 25.55 13.18 37.59
CA THR A 330 24.52 12.98 38.62
C THR A 330 23.27 13.88 38.49
N LEU A 331 23.25 14.84 37.57
CA LEU A 331 22.14 15.76 37.33
C LEU A 331 20.95 15.14 36.56
N LEU A 332 21.15 14.02 35.86
CA LEU A 332 20.08 13.42 35.04
C LEU A 332 19.00 12.71 35.86
N GLU A 333 19.34 12.20 37.04
CA GLU A 333 18.36 11.58 37.94
C GLU A 333 17.33 12.61 38.41
N ARG A 334 17.74 13.86 38.67
CA ARG A 334 16.81 14.94 39.03
C ARG A 334 15.86 15.31 37.90
N ILE A 335 16.38 15.58 36.71
CA ILE A 335 15.56 16.04 35.57
C ILE A 335 14.60 14.94 35.09
N ILE A 336 15.02 13.67 35.09
CA ILE A 336 14.14 12.54 34.72
C ILE A 336 13.04 12.31 35.78
N THR A 337 13.35 12.56 37.05
CA THR A 337 12.37 12.42 38.14
C THR A 337 11.33 13.55 38.08
N GLU A 338 11.76 14.79 37.87
CA GLU A 338 10.85 15.94 37.67
C GLU A 338 9.98 15.78 36.40
N TYR A 339 10.52 15.20 35.32
CA TYR A 339 9.76 14.91 34.10
C TYR A 339 8.75 13.76 34.25
N ARG A 340 8.96 12.85 35.22
CA ARG A 340 8.01 11.79 35.56
C ARG A 340 6.92 12.29 36.51
N GLU A 341 7.27 13.15 37.45
CA GLU A 341 6.33 13.73 38.42
C GLU A 341 5.40 14.78 37.79
N SER A 342 5.84 15.53 36.78
CA SER A 342 5.00 16.49 36.05
C SER A 342 3.99 15.85 35.07
N ARG A 343 3.97 14.51 34.95
CA ARG A 343 3.04 13.75 34.09
C ARG A 343 2.25 12.66 34.81
N ALA A 344 2.41 12.51 36.12
CA ALA A 344 1.47 11.78 36.98
C ALA A 344 0.45 12.78 37.52
#